data_AF-A0A6G2DFF3-F1
#
_entry.id   AF-A0A6G2DFF3-F1
#
_cell.length_a   1.000
_cell.length_b   1.000
_cell.length_c   1.000
_cell.angle_alpha   90.00
_cell.angle_beta   90.00
_cell.angle_gamma   90.00
#
_symmetry.space_group_name_H-M   'P 1'
#
loop_
_entity.id
_entity.type
_entity.pdbx_description
1 polymer ?
#
loop_
_entity_poly.entity_id
_entity_poly.type
_entity_poly.pdbx_seq_one_letter_code
_entity_poly.pdbx_strand_id
1 'polypeptide(L)'
;LPTEFEYTDGMTVAEIAKRIKREPAEIVKKLFMMGVMATQNQSLDGETIELLMVDYGIEAKQKVEVDNADIERFFVEDGYLNEDELVERPPVVTIMGHV
;
A
#
# COMPACT_ATOMS: atom_id res chain seq x y z
N LEU A 1 -12.95 18.41 -4.66
CA LEU A 1 -11.75 17.58 -4.40
C LEU A 1 -12.25 16.25 -3.86
N PRO A 2 -11.57 15.13 -4.13
CA PRO A 2 -11.91 13.86 -3.48
C PRO A 2 -11.79 13.99 -1.96
N THR A 3 -12.63 13.29 -1.21
CA THR A 3 -12.64 13.29 0.26
C THR A 3 -11.51 12.46 0.86
N GLU A 4 -11.07 11.43 0.14
CA GLU A 4 -9.96 10.56 0.52
C GLU A 4 -8.96 10.43 -0.63
N PHE A 5 -7.67 10.33 -0.29
CA PHE A 5 -6.58 10.13 -1.22
C PHE A 5 -5.67 9.01 -0.75
N GLU A 6 -5.67 7.91 -1.50
CA GLU A 6 -4.70 6.85 -1.31
C GLU A 6 -3.36 7.23 -1.96
N TYR A 7 -2.29 7.23 -1.18
CA TYR A 7 -0.95 7.51 -1.67
C TYR A 7 0.01 6.35 -1.44
N THR A 8 1.02 6.25 -2.30
CA THR A 8 2.14 5.33 -2.15
C THR A 8 3.41 6.16 -1.97
N ASP A 9 4.32 5.67 -1.14
CA ASP A 9 5.60 6.35 -0.94
C ASP A 9 6.37 6.42 -2.28
N GLY A 10 6.94 7.58 -2.59
CA GLY A 10 7.63 7.82 -3.87
C GLY A 10 6.73 8.24 -5.04
N MET A 11 5.43 8.50 -4.83
CA MET A 11 4.58 9.07 -5.90
C MET A 11 5.10 10.42 -6.39
N THR A 12 5.00 10.66 -7.69
CA THR A 12 5.45 11.92 -8.29
C THR A 12 4.39 13.02 -8.16
N VAL A 13 4.83 14.27 -8.15
CA VAL A 13 3.95 15.45 -8.12
C VAL A 13 2.91 15.41 -9.24
N ALA A 14 3.31 14.99 -10.45
CA ALA A 14 2.41 14.87 -11.59
C ALA A 14 1.31 13.80 -11.40
N GLU A 15 1.62 12.68 -10.75
CA GLU A 15 0.64 11.62 -10.45
C GLU A 15 -0.37 12.06 -9.40
N ILE A 16 0.13 12.72 -8.35
CA ILE A 16 -0.70 13.30 -7.30
C ILE A 16 -1.65 14.35 -7.90
N ALA A 17 -1.13 15.26 -8.74
CA ALA A 17 -1.89 16.28 -9.45
C ALA A 17 -3.04 15.70 -10.28
N LYS A 18 -2.76 14.63 -11.05
CA LYS A 18 -3.77 13.94 -11.86
C LYS A 18 -4.89 13.36 -10.99
N ARG A 19 -4.56 12.73 -9.86
CA ARG A 19 -5.57 12.13 -8.96
C ARG A 19 -6.44 13.18 -8.27
N ILE A 20 -5.86 14.28 -7.79
CA ILE A 20 -6.63 15.36 -7.15
C ILE A 20 -7.28 16.33 -8.16
N LYS A 21 -7.09 16.10 -9.47
CA LYS A 21 -7.58 16.93 -10.59
C LYS A 21 -7.14 18.39 -10.48
N ARG A 22 -5.86 18.60 -10.18
CA ARG A 22 -5.22 19.92 -10.11
C ARG A 22 -4.05 20.03 -11.06
N GLU A 23 -3.68 21.26 -11.35
CA GLU A 23 -2.49 21.53 -12.15
C GLU A 23 -1.23 21.23 -11.34
N PRO A 24 -0.23 20.50 -11.89
CA PRO A 24 1.02 20.23 -11.19
C PRO A 24 1.73 21.50 -10.72
N ALA A 25 1.60 22.60 -11.48
CA ALA A 25 2.16 23.90 -11.12
C ALA A 25 1.54 24.49 -9.85
N GLU A 26 0.28 24.19 -9.54
CA GLU A 26 -0.38 24.61 -8.30
C GLU A 26 0.23 23.88 -7.09
N ILE A 27 0.45 22.57 -7.23
CA ILE A 27 1.07 21.73 -6.19
C ILE A 27 2.52 22.13 -5.95
N VAL A 28 3.32 22.37 -7.00
CA VAL A 28 4.70 22.83 -6.86
C VAL A 28 4.77 24.15 -6.10
N LYS A 29 3.83 25.08 -6.35
CA LYS A 29 3.75 26.34 -5.60
C LYS A 29 3.42 26.12 -4.12
N LYS A 30 2.49 25.23 -3.82
CA LYS A 30 2.13 24.85 -2.44
C LYS A 30 3.32 24.24 -1.70
N LEU A 31 3.99 23.26 -2.31
CA LEU A 31 5.21 22.65 -1.76
C LEU A 31 6.29 23.71 -1.52
N PHE A 32 6.47 24.65 -2.44
CA PHE A 32 7.42 25.76 -2.27
C PHE A 32 7.05 26.66 -1.07
N MET A 33 5.77 26.96 -0.85
CA MET A 33 5.32 27.72 0.33
C MET A 33 5.54 26.96 1.64
N MET A 34 5.57 25.63 1.60
CA MET A 34 5.86 24.75 2.73
C MET A 34 7.38 24.54 2.94
N GLY A 35 8.22 25.14 2.11
CA GLY A 35 9.68 25.01 2.17
C GLY A 35 10.24 23.79 1.44
N VAL A 36 9.40 23.03 0.75
CA VAL A 36 9.81 21.83 -0.01
C VAL A 36 10.00 22.19 -1.48
N MET A 37 11.25 22.12 -1.96
CA MET A 37 11.55 22.28 -3.38
C MET A 37 11.36 20.96 -4.11
N ALA A 38 10.26 20.86 -4.88
CA ALA A 38 9.96 19.70 -5.71
C ALA A 38 9.68 20.09 -7.17
N THR A 39 10.06 19.22 -8.12
CA THR A 39 9.72 19.35 -9.54
C THR A 39 8.57 18.41 -9.93
N GLN A 40 7.93 18.63 -11.09
CA GLN A 40 6.76 17.84 -11.52
C GLN A 40 7.00 16.32 -11.57
N ASN A 41 8.22 15.91 -11.90
CA ASN A 41 8.62 14.50 -12.05
C ASN A 41 9.36 13.96 -10.82
N GLN A 42 9.47 14.76 -9.76
CA GLN A 42 10.15 14.34 -8.54
C GLN A 42 9.21 13.50 -7.68
N SER A 43 9.74 12.40 -7.16
CA SER A 43 9.08 11.58 -6.14
C SER A 43 9.03 12.32 -4.81
N LEU A 44 7.88 12.29 -4.16
CA LEU A 44 7.70 12.80 -2.81
C LEU A 44 7.71 11.66 -1.80
N ASP A 45 8.25 11.94 -0.63
CA ASP A 45 8.15 11.11 0.57
C ASP A 45 6.72 11.13 1.12
N GLY A 46 6.33 10.03 1.77
CA GLY A 46 5.01 9.89 2.37
C GLY A 46 4.63 11.02 3.33
N GLU A 47 5.56 11.50 4.15
CA GLU A 47 5.31 12.60 5.11
C GLU A 47 4.94 13.91 4.38
N THR A 48 5.68 14.26 3.32
CA THR A 48 5.35 15.42 2.49
C THR A 48 3.99 15.27 1.79
N ILE A 49 3.66 14.06 1.33
CA ILE A 49 2.35 13.80 0.69
C ILE A 49 1.21 13.98 1.70
N GLU A 50 1.34 13.43 2.90
CA GLU A 50 0.35 13.60 3.97
C GLU A 50 0.16 15.09 4.29
N LEU A 51 1.25 15.82 4.49
CA LEU A 51 1.20 17.24 4.83
C LEU A 51 0.53 18.06 3.72
N LEU A 52 0.81 17.74 2.46
CA LEU A 52 0.17 18.36 1.30
C LEU A 52 -1.35 18.07 1.30
N MET A 53 -1.76 16.83 1.56
CA MET A 53 -3.17 16.44 1.57
C MET A 53 -3.96 17.09 2.71
N VAL A 54 -3.35 17.23 3.90
CA VAL A 54 -3.92 17.94 5.05
C VAL A 54 -4.22 19.40 4.68
N ASP A 55 -3.31 20.08 3.98
CA ASP A 55 -3.51 21.46 3.53
C ASP A 55 -4.62 21.60 2.46
N TYR A 56 -4.87 20.53 1.69
CA TYR A 56 -6.02 20.44 0.78
C TYR A 56 -7.32 19.98 1.46
N GLY A 57 -7.27 19.60 2.74
CA GLY A 57 -8.42 19.07 3.49
C GLY A 57 -8.86 17.68 3.00
N ILE A 58 -7.93 16.89 2.45
CA ILE A 58 -8.16 15.54 1.95
C ILE A 58 -7.56 14.55 2.95
N GLU A 59 -8.32 13.50 3.29
CA GLU A 59 -7.81 12.45 4.17
C GLU A 59 -6.77 11.60 3.41
N ALA A 60 -5.50 11.69 3.81
CA ALA A 60 -4.43 10.88 3.25
C ALA A 60 -4.48 9.48 3.88
N LYS A 61 -4.62 8.45 3.03
CA LYS A 61 -4.49 7.06 3.44
C LYS A 61 -3.27 6.48 2.76
N GLN A 62 -2.30 6.02 3.54
CA GLN A 62 -1.20 5.26 2.97
C GLN A 62 -1.78 3.98 2.40
N LYS A 63 -1.57 3.75 1.11
CA LYS A 63 -1.91 2.49 0.47
C LYS A 63 -0.91 1.46 0.97
N VAL A 64 -1.25 0.77 2.05
CA VAL A 64 -0.60 -0.48 2.43
C VAL A 64 -0.96 -1.46 1.32
N GLU A 65 -0.03 -1.71 0.39
CA GLU A 65 -0.12 -2.89 -0.44
C GLU A 65 -0.08 -4.08 0.53
N VAL A 66 -1.27 -4.59 0.87
CA VAL A 66 -1.39 -5.92 1.44
C VAL A 66 -0.88 -6.81 0.32
N ASP A 67 0.38 -7.19 0.43
CA ASP A 67 1.01 -8.14 -0.46
C ASP A 67 0.14 -9.39 -0.42
N ASN A 68 -0.60 -9.66 -1.50
CA ASN A 68 -1.46 -10.83 -1.60
C ASN A 68 -0.65 -12.14 -1.52
N ALA A 69 0.69 -12.08 -1.44
CA ALA A 69 1.53 -13.21 -1.10
C ALA A 69 1.47 -13.62 0.40
N ASP A 70 1.00 -12.76 1.30
CA ASP A 70 0.93 -13.04 2.75
C ASP A 70 -0.41 -13.69 3.18
N ILE A 71 -1.21 -14.16 2.20
CA ILE A 71 -2.42 -14.95 2.45
C ILE A 71 -2.07 -16.23 3.24
N GLU A 72 -0.88 -16.81 3.05
CA GLU A 72 -0.45 -17.99 3.82
C GLU A 72 -0.39 -17.73 5.34
N ARG A 73 -0.09 -16.51 5.79
CA ARG A 73 -0.05 -16.21 7.23
C ARG A 73 -1.43 -16.11 7.88
N PHE A 74 -2.47 -15.74 7.12
CA PHE A 74 -3.84 -15.68 7.62
C PHE A 74 -4.47 -17.05 7.87
N PHE A 75 -3.89 -18.13 7.32
CA PHE A 75 -4.35 -19.51 7.58
C PHE A 75 -3.64 -20.18 8.77
N VAL A 76 -2.67 -19.52 9.40
CA VAL A 76 -1.87 -20.08 10.51
C VAL A 76 -2.12 -19.33 11.81
N GLU A 77 -3.28 -18.68 11.97
CA GLU A 77 -3.75 -18.28 13.30
C GLU A 77 -4.38 -19.49 14.01
N ASP A 78 -3.91 -19.75 15.23
CA ASP A 78 -4.39 -20.79 16.15
C ASP A 78 -5.94 -20.90 16.12
N GLY A 79 -6.44 -22.01 15.57
CA GLY A 79 -7.89 -22.27 15.44
C GLY A 79 -8.32 -22.95 14.13
N TYR A 80 -7.44 -23.10 13.14
CA TYR A 80 -7.74 -23.79 11.86
C TYR A 80 -7.88 -25.32 12.00
N LEU A 81 -7.45 -25.90 13.12
CA LEU A 81 -7.64 -27.30 13.45
C LEU A 81 -8.85 -27.41 14.39
N ASN A 82 -9.99 -27.81 13.85
CA ASN A 82 -11.11 -28.24 14.66
C ASN A 82 -10.82 -29.68 15.13
N GLU A 83 -10.50 -29.84 16.42
CA GLU A 83 -10.18 -31.15 17.01
C GLU A 83 -11.33 -32.17 16.83
N ASP A 84 -12.58 -31.69 16.80
CA ASP A 84 -13.77 -32.51 16.61
C ASP A 84 -13.96 -32.99 15.15
N GLU A 85 -13.29 -32.36 14.18
CA GLU A 85 -13.37 -32.69 12.75
C GLU A 85 -12.12 -33.41 12.22
N LEU A 86 -11.19 -33.80 13.11
CA LEU A 86 -10.05 -34.60 12.74
C LEU A 86 -10.50 -36.00 12.29
N VAL A 87 -10.14 -36.36 11.06
CA VAL A 87 -10.42 -37.68 10.48
C VAL A 87 -9.13 -38.47 10.26
N GLU A 88 -9.18 -39.78 10.50
CA GLU A 88 -8.07 -40.68 10.24
C GLU A 88 -7.84 -40.78 8.71
N ARG A 89 -6.59 -40.57 8.28
CA ARG A 89 -6.18 -40.70 6.87
C ARG A 89 -5.07 -41.73 6.74
N PRO A 90 -5.06 -42.52 5.65
CA PRO A 90 -4.02 -43.52 5.44
C PRO A 90 -2.63 -42.87 5.28
N PRO A 91 -1.55 -43.59 5.63
CA PRO A 91 -0.20 -43.09 5.46
C PRO A 91 0.15 -42.98 3.96
N VAL A 92 0.76 -41.87 3.58
CA VAL A 92 1.35 -41.70 2.25
C VAL A 92 2.78 -42.23 2.30
N VAL A 93 3.08 -43.26 1.51
CA VAL A 93 4.41 -43.87 1.44
C VAL A 93 4.99 -43.62 0.05
N THR A 94 6.18 -43.04 -0.01
CA THR A 94 6.97 -42.91 -1.23
C THR A 94 8.20 -43.81 -1.13
N ILE A 95 8.37 -44.71 -2.09
CA ILE A 95 9.53 -45.60 -2.17
C ILE A 95 10.50 -45.00 -3.20
N MET A 96 11.72 -44.73 -2.76
CA MET A 96 12.79 -44.17 -3.61
C MET A 96 13.98 -45.14 -3.59
N GLY A 97 14.57 -45.39 -4.76
CA GLY A 97 15.74 -46.24 -4.92
C GLY A 97 16.27 -46.18 -6.36
N HIS A 98 17.53 -46.58 -6.56
CA HIS A 98 18.06 -46.84 -7.89
C HIS A 98 17.68 -48.26 -8.31
N VAL A 99 17.36 -48.45 -9.60
CA VAL A 99 16.85 -49.72 -10.16
C VAL A 99 17.89 -50.82 -10.11
#